data_AF-A0A1S2F9V8-F1
#
_entry.id   AF-A0A1S2F9V8-F1
#
_cell.length_a   1.000
_cell.length_b   1.000
_cell.length_c   1.000
_cell.angle_alpha   90.00
_cell.angle_beta   90.00
_cell.angle_gamma   90.00
#
_symmetry.space_group_name_H-M   'P 1'
#
loop_
_entity.id
_entity.type
_entity.pdbx_description
1 polymer ?
#
loop_
_entity_poly.entity_id
_entity_poly.type
_entity_poly.pdbx_seq_one_letter_code
_entity_poly.pdbx_strand_id
1 'polypeptide(L)'
;MNAVMDRLMLELEQQLEEKVAEDLRDLLDEYKQLEGAAPDQFQLFEAEFGIELPQDFRSFYSKKNGSGYGFHVLYPGNEGDGEYTPFYLMSLDEMREVKAYFCERDEPLDAYYSSEEIQQLDPEIKPYLFHKAWYPFATMAGGSLYLMLDFDPAEPGTSGQIIMYVHDPDFVYYIAPSFTELLQASNRNLRTDIEEVDY
;
A
#
# COMPACT_ATOMS: atom_id res chain seq x y z
N MET A 1 3.76 -7.49 18.82
CA MET A 1 3.48 -7.00 17.46
C MET A 1 2.13 -7.49 16.94
N ASN A 2 1.83 -8.80 16.94
CA ASN A 2 0.53 -9.30 16.45
C ASN A 2 -0.71 -8.60 17.07
N ALA A 3 -0.72 -8.33 18.38
CA ALA A 3 -1.88 -7.72 19.03
C ALA A 3 -2.28 -6.32 18.49
N VAL A 4 -1.33 -5.53 17.98
CA VAL A 4 -1.64 -4.20 17.40
C VAL A 4 -2.28 -4.39 16.04
N MET A 5 -1.68 -5.23 15.18
CA MET A 5 -2.23 -5.53 13.87
C MET A 5 -3.62 -6.17 13.97
N ASP A 6 -3.81 -7.11 14.89
CA ASP A 6 -5.10 -7.76 15.15
C ASP A 6 -6.20 -6.74 15.49
N ARG A 7 -5.87 -5.76 16.33
CA ARG A 7 -6.79 -4.67 16.70
C ARG A 7 -7.12 -3.77 15.49
N LEU A 8 -6.10 -3.39 14.71
CA LEU A 8 -6.31 -2.54 13.53
C LEU A 8 -7.14 -3.26 12.46
N MET A 9 -6.94 -4.55 12.24
CA MET A 9 -7.76 -5.32 11.30
C MET A 9 -9.21 -5.42 11.77
N LEU A 10 -9.44 -5.64 13.06
CA LEU A 10 -10.79 -5.67 13.62
C LEU A 10 -11.49 -4.30 13.51
N GLU A 11 -10.76 -3.21 13.72
CA GLU A 11 -11.27 -1.85 13.49
C GLU A 11 -11.62 -1.63 12.02
N LEU A 12 -10.73 -2.02 11.09
CA LEU A 12 -10.98 -1.93 9.65
C LEU A 12 -12.25 -2.70 9.26
N GLU A 13 -12.35 -3.97 9.66
CA GLU A 13 -13.51 -4.82 9.36
C GLU A 13 -14.81 -4.23 9.93
N GLN A 14 -14.77 -3.67 11.15
CA GLN A 14 -15.93 -3.01 11.74
C GLN A 14 -16.35 -1.77 10.95
N GLN A 15 -15.40 -0.94 10.53
CA GLN A 15 -15.69 0.26 9.75
C GLN A 15 -16.22 -0.09 8.36
N LEU A 16 -15.65 -1.08 7.69
CA LEU A 16 -16.15 -1.55 6.39
C LEU A 16 -17.57 -2.13 6.50
N GLU A 17 -17.86 -2.90 7.56
CA GLU A 17 -19.21 -3.42 7.79
C GLU A 17 -20.25 -2.30 7.97
N GLU A 18 -19.86 -1.20 8.60
CA GLU A 18 -20.73 -0.06 8.86
C GLU A 18 -20.91 0.84 7.63
N LYS A 19 -19.83 1.09 6.89
CA LYS A 19 -19.74 2.19 5.91
C LYS A 19 -19.80 1.74 4.45
N VAL A 20 -19.62 0.47 4.13
CA VAL A 20 -19.69 0.00 2.72
C VAL A 20 -21.12 0.10 2.19
N ALA A 21 -21.27 0.80 1.08
CA ALA A 21 -22.53 1.00 0.36
C ALA A 21 -23.18 -0.34 -0.05
N GLU A 22 -24.51 -0.33 -0.24
CA GLU A 22 -25.29 -1.55 -0.51
C GLU A 22 -24.84 -2.29 -1.77
N ASP A 23 -24.48 -1.57 -2.83
CA ASP A 23 -24.04 -2.11 -4.11
C ASP A 23 -22.62 -2.70 -4.09
N LEU A 24 -21.84 -2.41 -3.04
CA LEU A 24 -20.51 -2.97 -2.82
C LEU A 24 -20.50 -4.13 -1.81
N ARG A 25 -21.67 -4.57 -1.32
CA ARG A 25 -21.77 -5.63 -0.31
C ARG A 25 -21.25 -6.97 -0.78
N ASP A 26 -21.43 -7.30 -2.06
CA ASP A 26 -20.90 -8.54 -2.64
C ASP A 26 -19.36 -8.54 -2.56
N LEU A 27 -18.70 -7.41 -2.84
CA LEU A 27 -17.25 -7.28 -2.74
C LEU A 27 -16.76 -7.36 -1.29
N LEU A 28 -17.49 -6.77 -0.33
CA LEU A 28 -17.19 -6.92 1.09
C LEU A 28 -17.31 -8.38 1.54
N ASP A 29 -18.33 -9.11 1.08
CA ASP A 29 -18.51 -10.50 1.43
C ASP A 29 -17.43 -11.40 0.81
N GLU A 30 -17.02 -11.13 -0.44
CA GLU A 30 -15.84 -11.76 -1.04
C GLU A 30 -14.57 -11.48 -0.24
N TYR A 31 -14.32 -10.23 0.14
CA TYR A 31 -13.19 -9.84 0.99
C TYR A 31 -13.18 -10.59 2.32
N LYS A 32 -14.34 -10.76 2.96
CA LYS A 32 -14.44 -11.52 4.23
C LYS A 32 -14.06 -12.99 4.06
N GLN A 33 -14.36 -13.61 2.92
CA GLN A 33 -13.99 -14.99 2.64
C GLN A 33 -12.52 -15.18 2.26
N LEU A 34 -11.79 -14.10 1.92
CA LEU A 34 -10.37 -14.21 1.61
C LEU A 34 -9.58 -14.73 2.82
N GLU A 35 -8.72 -15.71 2.55
CA GLU A 35 -7.78 -16.26 3.51
C GLU A 35 -6.45 -15.52 3.48
N GLY A 36 -5.64 -15.74 4.50
CA GLY A 36 -4.27 -15.25 4.54
C GLY A 36 -3.31 -16.10 3.71
N ALA A 37 -2.18 -15.51 3.36
CA ALA A 37 -1.10 -16.20 2.72
C ALA A 37 -0.47 -17.24 3.66
N ALA A 38 -0.23 -18.44 3.13
CA ALA A 38 0.44 -19.50 3.85
C ALA A 38 1.95 -19.20 4.03
N PRO A 39 2.61 -19.79 5.05
CA PRO A 39 4.03 -19.54 5.31
C PRO A 39 4.98 -19.83 4.15
N ASP A 40 4.64 -20.77 3.27
CA ASP A 40 5.39 -21.12 2.07
C ASP A 40 5.22 -20.10 0.95
N GLN A 41 4.05 -19.47 0.80
CA GLN A 41 3.83 -18.37 -0.15
C GLN A 41 4.73 -17.17 0.16
N PHE A 42 4.87 -16.81 1.44
CA PHE A 42 5.83 -15.78 1.86
C PHE A 42 7.27 -16.16 1.50
N GLN A 43 7.68 -17.39 1.82
CA GLN A 43 9.03 -17.87 1.53
C GLN A 43 9.35 -17.85 0.03
N LEU A 44 8.39 -18.25 -0.80
CA LEU A 44 8.53 -18.22 -2.26
C LEU A 44 8.70 -16.78 -2.77
N PHE A 45 7.84 -15.87 -2.32
CA PHE A 45 7.90 -14.45 -2.69
C PHE A 45 9.22 -13.81 -2.26
N GLU A 46 9.60 -13.99 -0.99
CA GLU A 46 10.85 -13.47 -0.42
C GLU A 46 12.09 -14.04 -1.14
N ALA A 47 12.10 -15.34 -1.46
CA ALA A 47 13.20 -15.98 -2.16
C ALA A 47 13.31 -15.56 -3.63
N GLU A 48 12.17 -15.35 -4.31
CA GLU A 48 12.14 -14.89 -5.70
C GLU A 48 12.78 -13.51 -5.87
N PHE A 49 12.49 -12.62 -4.92
CA PHE A 49 12.93 -11.23 -4.98
C PHE A 49 14.18 -10.92 -4.14
N GLY A 50 14.62 -11.85 -3.29
CA GLY A 50 15.76 -11.67 -2.40
C GLY A 50 15.52 -10.61 -1.32
N ILE A 51 14.29 -10.51 -0.82
CA ILE A 51 13.86 -9.56 0.21
C ILE A 51 13.31 -10.27 1.44
N GLU A 52 13.15 -9.53 2.54
CA GLU A 52 12.41 -9.97 3.72
C GLU A 52 11.23 -9.02 3.93
N LEU A 53 10.00 -9.53 3.82
CA LEU A 53 8.81 -8.70 4.00
C LEU A 53 8.72 -8.23 5.47
N PRO A 54 8.37 -6.95 5.72
CA PRO A 54 8.24 -6.44 7.07
C PRO A 54 7.28 -7.28 7.93
N GLN A 55 7.62 -7.48 9.20
CA GLN A 55 6.86 -8.37 10.08
C GLN A 55 5.39 -7.94 10.22
N ASP A 56 5.11 -6.64 10.24
CA ASP A 56 3.76 -6.12 10.33
C ASP A 56 2.96 -6.37 9.05
N PHE A 57 3.57 -6.16 7.88
CA PHE A 57 3.00 -6.52 6.58
C PHE A 57 2.67 -8.02 6.53
N ARG A 58 3.61 -8.89 6.92
CA ARG A 58 3.39 -10.34 7.03
C ARG A 58 2.26 -10.67 8.01
N SER A 59 2.15 -9.95 9.13
CA SER A 59 1.10 -10.17 10.12
C SER A 59 -0.29 -9.92 9.53
N PHE A 60 -0.47 -8.86 8.75
CA PHE A 60 -1.71 -8.60 8.02
C PHE A 60 -1.94 -9.67 6.94
N TYR A 61 -0.95 -9.91 6.08
CA TYR A 61 -1.08 -10.82 4.94
C TYR A 61 -1.29 -12.28 5.37
N SER A 62 -0.84 -12.68 6.55
CA SER A 62 -1.10 -14.01 7.13
C SER A 62 -2.57 -14.25 7.46
N LYS A 63 -3.40 -13.21 7.38
CA LYS A 63 -4.85 -13.25 7.60
C LYS A 63 -5.66 -12.84 6.36
N LYS A 64 -5.12 -11.93 5.54
CA LYS A 64 -5.75 -11.44 4.31
C LYS A 64 -4.71 -11.26 3.19
N ASN A 65 -4.70 -12.18 2.22
CA ASN A 65 -3.80 -12.10 1.07
C ASN A 65 -4.38 -11.20 -0.03
N GLY A 66 -4.30 -9.89 0.18
CA GLY A 66 -4.97 -8.90 -0.67
C GLY A 66 -6.40 -8.61 -0.22
N SER A 67 -7.10 -7.77 -0.98
CA SER A 67 -8.50 -7.42 -0.71
C SER A 67 -9.49 -7.86 -1.79
N GLY A 68 -9.01 -8.49 -2.86
CA GLY A 68 -9.80 -8.79 -4.04
C GLY A 68 -9.84 -7.61 -5.01
N TYR A 69 -10.12 -7.90 -6.28
CA TYR A 69 -10.03 -6.91 -7.34
C TYR A 69 -11.05 -5.77 -7.12
N GLY A 70 -10.54 -4.55 -6.95
CA GLY A 70 -11.36 -3.34 -6.83
C GLY A 70 -11.95 -3.06 -5.45
N PHE A 71 -11.83 -3.96 -4.47
CA PHE A 71 -12.38 -3.70 -3.13
C PHE A 71 -11.41 -2.88 -2.29
N HIS A 72 -11.72 -1.59 -2.12
CA HIS A 72 -10.89 -0.63 -1.40
C HIS A 72 -10.90 -0.87 0.11
N VAL A 73 -9.71 -0.93 0.72
CA VAL A 73 -9.54 -1.17 2.16
C VAL A 73 -8.47 -0.27 2.80
N LEU A 74 -7.75 0.51 2.00
CA LEU A 74 -6.76 1.49 2.47
C LEU A 74 -7.12 2.89 2.02
N TYR A 75 -7.00 3.85 2.93
CA TYR A 75 -7.36 5.26 2.77
C TYR A 75 -6.24 6.16 3.31
N PRO A 76 -5.02 6.13 2.73
CA PRO A 76 -3.90 6.97 3.14
C PRO A 76 -4.23 8.47 3.01
N GLY A 77 -3.52 9.28 3.78
CA GLY A 77 -3.67 10.75 3.82
C GLY A 77 -3.60 11.30 5.25
N ASN A 78 -3.38 12.61 5.38
CA ASN A 78 -3.37 13.25 6.70
C ASN A 78 -4.79 13.57 7.16
N GLU A 79 -4.97 13.61 8.48
CA GLU A 79 -6.25 13.97 9.08
C GLU A 79 -6.66 15.39 8.67
N GLY A 80 -7.89 15.54 8.15
CA GLY A 80 -8.43 16.82 7.72
C GLY A 80 -8.05 17.27 6.31
N ASP A 81 -7.32 16.45 5.53
CA ASP A 81 -7.03 16.74 4.11
C ASP A 81 -8.31 16.72 3.24
N GLY A 82 -9.36 16.00 3.67
CA GLY A 82 -10.68 16.01 3.04
C GLY A 82 -10.82 15.16 1.77
N GLU A 83 -9.71 14.69 1.20
CA GLU A 83 -9.68 13.76 0.07
C GLU A 83 -8.72 12.60 0.37
N TYR A 84 -9.26 11.39 0.53
CA TYR A 84 -8.50 10.17 0.80
C TYR A 84 -8.56 9.27 -0.42
N THR A 85 -7.43 9.11 -1.11
CA THR A 85 -7.40 8.24 -2.28
C THR A 85 -7.51 6.79 -1.83
N PRO A 86 -8.55 6.04 -2.24
CA PRO A 86 -8.75 4.68 -1.79
C PRO A 86 -7.82 3.72 -2.55
N PHE A 87 -7.43 2.61 -1.92
CA PHE A 87 -6.64 1.56 -2.55
C PHE A 87 -7.18 0.19 -2.21
N TYR A 88 -7.15 -0.72 -3.19
CA TYR A 88 -7.32 -2.15 -2.95
C TYR A 88 -5.94 -2.81 -2.85
N LEU A 89 -5.84 -3.82 -1.98
CA LEU A 89 -4.63 -4.58 -1.71
C LEU A 89 -4.47 -5.70 -2.75
N MET A 90 -3.27 -5.80 -3.30
CA MET A 90 -2.89 -6.91 -4.16
C MET A 90 -2.56 -8.14 -3.32
N SER A 91 -2.94 -9.32 -3.78
CA SER A 91 -2.39 -10.59 -3.28
C SER A 91 -0.90 -10.69 -3.58
N LEU A 92 -0.17 -11.57 -2.90
CA LEU A 92 1.25 -11.82 -3.16
C LEU A 92 1.53 -12.21 -4.63
N ASP A 93 0.59 -12.93 -5.28
CA ASP A 93 0.72 -13.29 -6.70
C ASP A 93 0.54 -12.07 -7.60
N GLU A 94 -0.43 -11.20 -7.34
CA GLU A 94 -0.62 -9.93 -8.05
C GLU A 94 0.58 -9.00 -7.85
N MET A 95 1.12 -8.90 -6.62
CA MET A 95 2.35 -8.16 -6.34
C MET A 95 3.51 -8.65 -7.21
N ARG A 96 3.69 -9.97 -7.35
CA ARG A 96 4.71 -10.56 -8.22
C ARG A 96 4.49 -10.17 -9.68
N GLU A 97 3.25 -10.28 -10.17
CA GLU A 97 2.90 -9.94 -11.56
C GLU A 97 3.14 -8.46 -11.85
N VAL A 98 2.71 -7.56 -10.97
CA VAL A 98 2.95 -6.12 -11.11
C VAL A 98 4.44 -5.81 -11.08
N LYS A 99 5.18 -6.40 -10.13
CA LYS A 99 6.64 -6.21 -10.01
C LYS A 99 7.42 -6.66 -11.25
N ALA A 100 6.89 -7.60 -12.03
CA ALA A 100 7.55 -8.09 -13.25
C ALA A 100 7.64 -7.03 -14.36
N TYR A 101 6.78 -6.01 -14.35
CA TYR A 101 6.81 -4.91 -15.32
C TYR A 101 6.97 -3.52 -14.69
N PHE A 102 6.48 -3.31 -13.47
CA PHE A 102 6.55 -2.06 -12.74
C PHE A 102 7.73 -2.09 -11.77
N CYS A 103 8.52 -1.01 -11.70
CA CYS A 103 9.75 -0.98 -10.92
C CYS A 103 10.74 -2.12 -11.26
N GLU A 104 10.75 -2.60 -12.52
CA GLU A 104 11.70 -3.63 -13.00
C GLU A 104 13.13 -3.09 -13.19
N ARG A 105 13.24 -1.76 -13.31
CA ARG A 105 14.47 -1.01 -13.53
C ARG A 105 14.56 0.23 -12.65
N ASP A 106 15.76 0.79 -12.62
CA ASP A 106 16.03 2.07 -11.98
C ASP A 106 15.89 3.19 -13.02
N GLU A 107 15.06 4.17 -12.71
CA GLU A 107 14.86 5.38 -13.50
C GLU A 107 15.07 6.60 -12.59
N PRO A 108 16.23 7.26 -12.65
CA PRO A 108 16.51 8.45 -11.85
C PRO A 108 15.54 9.60 -12.17
N LEU A 109 15.15 10.39 -11.16
CA LEU A 109 14.28 11.55 -11.36
C LEU A 109 14.95 12.61 -12.23
N ASP A 110 16.27 12.76 -12.19
CA ASP A 110 17.02 13.77 -12.96
C ASP A 110 17.01 13.54 -14.48
N ALA A 111 16.50 12.40 -14.93
CA ALA A 111 16.20 12.14 -16.34
C ALA A 111 14.94 12.88 -16.83
N TYR A 112 14.04 13.26 -15.92
CA TYR A 112 12.70 13.81 -16.23
C TYR A 112 12.41 15.15 -15.56
N TYR A 113 13.02 15.40 -14.39
CA TYR A 113 12.73 16.52 -13.51
C TYR A 113 13.95 17.43 -13.33
N SER A 114 13.67 18.72 -13.15
CA SER A 114 14.68 19.71 -12.76
C SER A 114 15.12 19.52 -11.31
N SER A 115 16.28 20.09 -10.96
CA SER A 115 16.76 20.08 -9.57
C SER A 115 15.85 20.82 -8.59
N GLU A 116 14.96 21.71 -9.07
CA GLU A 116 13.97 22.40 -8.23
C GLU A 116 12.77 21.50 -7.94
N GLU A 117 12.32 20.70 -8.90
CA GLU A 117 11.26 19.71 -8.71
C GLU A 117 11.72 18.57 -7.81
N ILE A 118 12.95 18.08 -8.00
CA ILE A 118 13.54 17.02 -7.16
C ILE A 118 13.66 17.46 -5.69
N GLN A 119 13.79 18.76 -5.40
CA GLN A 119 13.81 19.27 -4.01
C GLN A 119 12.48 19.10 -3.27
N GLN A 120 11.38 18.81 -3.98
CA GLN A 120 10.09 18.51 -3.37
C GLN A 120 9.98 17.05 -2.92
N LEU A 121 10.90 16.18 -3.33
CA LEU A 121 10.93 14.78 -2.89
C LEU A 121 11.20 14.70 -1.39
N ASP A 122 10.43 13.87 -0.70
CA ASP A 122 10.63 13.59 0.71
C ASP A 122 12.04 13.00 0.95
N PRO A 123 12.77 13.46 2.00
CA PRO A 123 14.17 13.12 2.21
C PRO A 123 14.42 11.64 2.50
N GLU A 124 13.38 10.88 2.89
CA GLU A 124 13.40 9.44 3.11
C GLU A 124 13.50 8.63 1.81
N ILE A 125 13.20 9.24 0.66
CA ILE A 125 13.11 8.57 -0.64
C ILE A 125 14.35 8.89 -1.47
N LYS A 126 14.97 7.86 -2.08
CA LYS A 126 16.03 8.08 -3.07
C LYS A 126 15.45 8.66 -4.37
N PRO A 127 16.19 9.52 -5.10
CA PRO A 127 15.65 10.29 -6.22
C PRO A 127 15.46 9.46 -7.50
N TYR A 128 14.55 8.50 -7.44
CA TYR A 128 14.10 7.65 -8.55
C TYR A 128 12.62 7.87 -8.82
N LEU A 129 12.23 7.75 -10.07
CA LEU A 129 10.84 7.61 -10.46
C LEU A 129 10.38 6.15 -10.36
N PHE A 130 11.25 5.23 -10.79
CA PHE A 130 11.10 3.79 -10.61
C PHE A 130 12.40 3.21 -10.04
N HIS A 131 12.29 2.26 -9.11
CA HIS A 131 13.46 1.66 -8.48
C HIS A 131 13.25 0.17 -8.25
N LYS A 132 14.26 -0.66 -8.58
CA LYS A 132 14.23 -2.11 -8.40
C LYS A 132 13.94 -2.56 -6.96
N ALA A 133 14.26 -1.74 -5.97
CA ALA A 133 14.00 -2.05 -4.56
C ALA A 133 12.58 -1.67 -4.09
N TRP A 134 11.73 -1.14 -4.97
CA TRP A 134 10.35 -0.76 -4.64
C TRP A 134 9.34 -1.82 -5.11
N TYR A 135 8.42 -2.19 -4.23
CA TYR A 135 7.49 -3.31 -4.44
C TYR A 135 6.05 -2.86 -4.26
N PRO A 136 5.29 -2.70 -5.36
CA PRO A 136 3.87 -2.39 -5.31
C PRO A 136 3.09 -3.44 -4.52
N PHE A 137 2.20 -2.99 -3.64
CA PHE A 137 1.30 -3.86 -2.84
C PHE A 137 -0.17 -3.42 -2.82
N ALA A 138 -0.47 -2.19 -3.24
CA ALA A 138 -1.83 -1.71 -3.41
C ALA A 138 -1.93 -0.82 -4.65
N THR A 139 -3.10 -0.74 -5.26
CA THR A 139 -3.31 0.11 -6.44
C THR A 139 -4.73 0.68 -6.50
N MET A 140 -4.89 1.71 -7.32
CA MET A 140 -6.16 2.32 -7.71
C MET A 140 -6.09 2.71 -9.19
N ALA A 141 -7.25 2.93 -9.82
CA ALA A 141 -7.39 3.48 -11.16
C ALA A 141 -6.62 2.70 -12.25
N GLY A 142 -6.64 1.36 -12.15
CA GLY A 142 -6.01 0.50 -13.16
C GLY A 142 -4.49 0.66 -13.26
N GLY A 143 -3.83 1.04 -12.18
CA GLY A 143 -2.37 1.19 -12.12
C GLY A 143 -1.85 2.61 -12.28
N SER A 144 -2.74 3.63 -12.25
CA SER A 144 -2.30 5.03 -12.19
C SER A 144 -1.75 5.44 -10.82
N LEU A 145 -2.10 4.69 -9.76
CA LEU A 145 -1.51 4.88 -8.44
C LEU A 145 -1.06 3.55 -7.86
N TYR A 146 0.06 3.56 -7.14
CA TYR A 146 0.54 2.41 -6.38
C TYR A 146 1.03 2.83 -5.00
N LEU A 147 0.63 2.09 -3.96
CA LEU A 147 1.39 2.05 -2.72
C LEU A 147 2.47 0.97 -2.85
N MET A 148 3.69 1.31 -2.42
CA MET A 148 4.86 0.45 -2.55
C MET A 148 5.61 0.33 -1.23
N LEU A 149 6.20 -0.84 -0.99
CA LEU A 149 7.22 -1.06 0.02
C LEU A 149 8.57 -0.60 -0.55
N ASP A 150 9.26 0.28 0.16
CA ASP A 150 10.59 0.76 -0.20
C ASP A 150 11.68 0.03 0.61
N PHE A 151 12.43 -0.87 -0.03
CA PHE A 151 13.51 -1.61 0.62
C PHE A 151 14.89 -0.97 0.49
N ASP A 152 15.04 0.12 -0.25
CA ASP A 152 16.31 0.87 -0.38
C ASP A 152 16.10 2.37 -0.17
N PRO A 153 15.59 2.77 1.01
CA PRO A 153 15.35 4.17 1.32
C PRO A 153 16.65 4.98 1.44
N ALA A 154 16.53 6.31 1.47
CA ALA A 154 17.64 7.18 1.82
C ALA A 154 17.97 7.08 3.32
N GLU A 155 19.09 7.70 3.75
CA GLU A 155 19.56 7.62 5.15
C GLU A 155 18.52 7.95 6.24
N PRO A 156 17.60 8.94 6.09
CA PRO A 156 16.59 9.20 7.12
C PRO A 156 15.40 8.23 7.09
N GLY A 157 15.27 7.43 6.03
CA GLY A 157 14.16 6.49 5.87
C GLY A 157 14.36 5.15 6.60
N THR A 158 13.37 4.29 6.50
CA THR A 158 13.37 2.94 7.11
C THR A 158 13.04 1.89 6.07
N SER A 159 13.81 0.80 5.99
CA SER A 159 13.55 -0.27 5.02
C SER A 159 12.18 -0.88 5.28
N GLY A 160 11.35 -0.98 4.24
CA GLY A 160 9.94 -1.36 4.32
C GLY A 160 8.98 -0.19 4.59
N GLN A 161 9.45 1.07 4.53
CA GLN A 161 8.57 2.24 4.54
C GLN A 161 7.60 2.22 3.36
N ILE A 162 6.50 2.95 3.51
CA ILE A 162 5.44 3.06 2.51
C ILE A 162 5.63 4.34 1.73
N ILE A 163 5.70 4.21 0.41
CA ILE A 163 5.69 5.31 -0.54
C ILE A 163 4.53 5.15 -1.52
N MET A 164 4.12 6.23 -2.18
CA MET A 164 3.07 6.23 -3.18
C MET A 164 3.60 6.77 -4.50
N TYR A 165 3.37 6.03 -5.59
CA TYR A 165 3.49 6.54 -6.95
C TYR A 165 2.14 7.11 -7.39
N VAL A 166 2.18 8.27 -8.03
CA VAL A 166 1.03 8.94 -8.66
C VAL A 166 1.37 9.20 -10.12
N HIS A 167 0.48 8.82 -11.04
CA HIS A 167 0.58 9.15 -12.46
C HIS A 167 -0.02 10.53 -12.76
N ASP A 168 0.54 11.21 -13.76
CA ASP A 168 0.03 12.47 -14.33
C ASP A 168 -0.14 13.64 -13.32
N PRO A 169 0.98 14.29 -12.88
CA PRO A 169 2.36 14.01 -13.26
C PRO A 169 2.98 12.87 -12.45
N ASP A 170 3.91 12.13 -13.08
CA ASP A 170 4.56 10.96 -12.49
C ASP A 170 5.47 11.34 -11.31
N PHE A 171 5.05 11.11 -10.08
CA PHE A 171 5.89 11.42 -8.91
C PHE A 171 5.72 10.42 -7.78
N VAL A 172 6.65 10.45 -6.83
CA VAL A 172 6.63 9.58 -5.65
C VAL A 172 6.59 10.38 -4.36
N TYR A 173 5.81 9.91 -3.40
CA TYR A 173 5.53 10.59 -2.14
C TYR A 173 5.73 9.65 -0.96
N TYR A 174 6.25 10.16 0.15
CA TYR A 174 6.35 9.40 1.39
C TYR A 174 4.98 9.32 2.07
N ILE A 175 4.61 8.14 2.55
CA ILE A 175 3.29 7.91 3.16
C ILE A 175 3.39 7.54 4.63
N ALA A 176 4.22 6.56 4.97
CA ALA A 176 4.32 6.07 6.34
C ALA A 176 5.62 5.31 6.58
N PRO A 177 6.13 5.28 7.83
CA PRO A 177 7.36 4.53 8.16
C PRO A 177 7.15 3.01 8.21
N SER A 178 5.90 2.53 8.23
CA SER A 178 5.56 1.11 8.28
C SER A 178 4.13 0.85 7.82
N PHE A 179 3.80 -0.42 7.54
CA PHE A 179 2.43 -0.82 7.19
C PHE A 179 1.45 -0.63 8.37
N THR A 180 1.92 -0.83 9.61
CA THR A 180 1.13 -0.57 10.82
C THR A 180 0.69 0.89 10.90
N GLU A 181 1.62 1.84 10.67
CA GLU A 181 1.31 3.27 10.73
C GLU A 181 0.40 3.70 9.57
N LEU A 182 0.60 3.15 8.37
CA LEU A 182 -0.32 3.31 7.25
C LEU A 182 -1.74 2.86 7.62
N LEU A 183 -1.90 1.64 8.13
CA LEU A 183 -3.21 1.08 8.46
C LEU A 183 -3.88 1.86 9.60
N GLN A 184 -3.12 2.32 10.58
CA GLN A 184 -3.63 3.16 11.65
C GLN A 184 -4.15 4.51 11.13
N ALA A 185 -3.42 5.15 10.22
CA ALA A 185 -3.86 6.39 9.57
C ALA A 185 -5.11 6.14 8.70
N SER A 186 -5.09 5.07 7.89
CA SER A 186 -6.22 4.65 7.06
C SER A 186 -7.49 4.41 7.86
N ASN A 187 -7.42 3.64 8.94
CA ASN A 187 -8.57 3.36 9.81
C ASN A 187 -9.10 4.63 10.47
N ARG A 188 -8.21 5.52 10.90
CA ARG A 188 -8.61 6.82 11.44
C ARG A 188 -9.43 7.58 10.40
N ASN A 189 -8.88 7.76 9.20
CA ASN A 189 -9.53 8.53 8.12
C ASN A 189 -10.89 7.91 7.73
N LEU A 190 -10.94 6.57 7.60
CA LEU A 190 -12.20 5.84 7.34
C LEU A 190 -13.25 6.07 8.44
N ARG A 191 -12.80 6.14 9.70
CA ARG A 191 -13.68 6.36 10.85
C ARG A 191 -14.16 7.81 10.98
N THR A 192 -13.30 8.79 10.70
CA THR A 192 -13.57 10.21 10.97
C THR A 192 -14.16 10.96 9.81
N ASP A 193 -13.66 10.72 8.60
CA ASP A 193 -13.85 11.66 7.48
C ASP A 193 -14.57 11.02 6.28
N ILE A 194 -14.60 9.69 6.21
CA ILE A 194 -15.33 8.95 5.16
C ILE A 194 -16.69 8.55 5.70
N GLU A 195 -17.77 9.12 5.18
CA GLU A 195 -19.14 8.80 5.63
C GLU A 195 -19.61 7.44 5.10
N GLU A 196 -19.35 7.16 3.83
CA GLU A 196 -19.72 5.96 3.10
C GLU A 196 -18.55 5.54 2.18
N VAL A 197 -18.34 4.24 2.01
CA VAL A 197 -17.42 3.70 1.01
C VAL A 197 -18.25 3.41 -0.24
N ASP A 198 -18.11 4.27 -1.24
CA ASP A 198 -18.71 4.18 -2.56
C ASP A 198 -17.67 4.54 -3.64
N TYR A 199 -17.92 4.16 -4.90
CA TYR A 199 -17.10 4.56 -6.07
C TYR A 199 -17.80 4.29 -7.41
#